data_AF-A0AAN9QM73-F1
#
_entry.id   AF-A0AAN9QM73-F1
#
_cell.length_a   1.000
_cell.length_b   1.000
_cell.length_c   1.000
_cell.angle_alpha   90.00
_cell.angle_beta   90.00
_cell.angle_gamma   90.00
#
_symmetry.space_group_name_H-M   'P 1'
#
loop_
_entity.id
_entity.type
_entity.pdbx_description
1 polymer ?
#
loop_
_entity_poly.entity_id
_entity_poly.type
_entity_poly.pdbx_seq_one_letter_code
_entity_poly.pdbx_strand_id
1 'polypeptide(L)'
;MASYAPLFVNDNDRRWNPDAIVFNSNQVYGTPSYWVQTLFKESNGATFLESQFQTLNPNLADASVISWENPRNNKKIYLRIKVANLGETQLNLNISLNGFVSSDITKSTKTVVTQTSPLENPGNKMNVVTPPLSFTVFDLLK
;
A
#
# COMPACT_ATOMS: atom_id res chain seq x y z
N MET A 1 -10.14 13.80 -6.71
CA MET A 1 -9.91 14.08 -5.28
C MET A 1 -10.78 13.12 -4.47
N ALA A 2 -10.24 12.48 -3.43
CA ALA A 2 -10.98 11.59 -2.55
C ALA A 2 -10.62 11.91 -1.09
N SER A 3 -11.58 11.82 -0.18
CA SER A 3 -11.39 12.09 1.25
C SER A 3 -12.15 11.08 2.10
N TYR A 4 -11.56 10.69 3.23
CA TYR A 4 -12.25 9.86 4.22
C TYR A 4 -13.15 10.73 5.09
N ALA A 5 -14.39 10.27 5.32
CA ALA A 5 -15.33 10.93 6.21
C ALA A 5 -16.07 9.90 7.10
N PRO A 6 -16.28 10.20 8.39
CA PRO A 6 -15.84 11.42 9.06
C PRO A 6 -14.36 11.38 9.49
N LEU A 7 -13.75 12.57 9.63
CA LEU A 7 -12.29 12.69 9.82
C LEU A 7 -11.86 12.56 11.29
N PHE A 8 -12.54 13.27 12.19
CA PHE A 8 -12.17 13.37 13.59
C PHE A 8 -13.33 12.96 14.49
N VAL A 9 -13.01 12.24 15.56
CA VAL A 9 -13.97 11.89 16.61
C VAL A 9 -13.33 11.96 17.99
N ASN A 10 -14.07 12.53 18.94
CA ASN A 10 -13.71 12.45 20.34
C ASN A 10 -14.15 11.07 20.86
N ASP A 11 -13.20 10.33 21.44
CA ASP A 11 -13.45 8.99 21.96
C ASP A 11 -14.57 8.95 23.04
N ASN A 12 -14.73 10.06 23.78
CA ASN A 12 -15.75 10.21 24.82
C ASN A 12 -17.10 10.77 24.33
N ASP A 13 -17.24 11.19 23.06
CA ASP A 13 -18.50 11.70 22.47
C ASP A 13 -18.67 11.18 21.03
N ARG A 14 -18.63 9.86 20.89
CA ARG A 14 -18.75 9.19 19.60
C ARG A 14 -20.22 9.08 19.18
N ARG A 15 -20.56 9.73 18.06
CA ARG A 15 -21.90 9.65 17.44
C ARG A 15 -21.96 8.83 16.15
N TRP A 16 -20.83 8.60 15.52
CA TRP A 16 -20.68 7.84 14.27
C TRP A 16 -19.45 6.91 14.36
N ASN A 17 -19.44 5.83 13.60
CA ASN A 17 -18.30 4.92 13.50
C ASN A 17 -18.25 4.29 12.10
N PRO A 18 -17.10 4.19 11.42
CA PRO A 18 -15.75 4.56 11.84
C PRO A 18 -15.21 5.90 11.30
N ASP A 19 -14.34 6.53 12.09
CA ASP A 19 -13.62 7.77 11.77
C ASP A 19 -12.14 7.52 11.51
N ALA A 20 -11.46 8.41 10.78
CA ALA A 20 -10.05 8.25 10.50
C ALA A 20 -9.15 8.53 11.73
N ILE A 21 -9.43 9.59 12.50
CA ILE A 21 -8.59 10.03 13.61
C ILE A 21 -9.44 10.10 14.88
N VAL A 22 -9.03 9.35 15.90
CA VAL A 22 -9.67 9.34 17.22
C VAL A 22 -8.78 10.12 18.19
N PHE A 23 -9.39 10.97 19.02
CA PHE A 23 -8.68 11.73 20.03
C PHE A 23 -9.46 11.80 21.34
N ASN A 24 -8.76 12.07 22.42
CA ASN A 24 -9.33 12.49 23.70
C ASN A 24 -8.42 13.54 24.36
N SER A 25 -8.64 13.88 25.63
CA SER A 25 -7.85 14.90 26.34
C SER A 25 -6.36 14.57 26.49
N ASN A 26 -5.96 13.30 26.30
CA ASN A 26 -4.61 12.82 26.61
C ASN A 26 -3.87 12.23 25.40
N GLN A 27 -4.57 11.80 24.36
CA GLN A 27 -3.97 11.11 23.21
C GLN A 27 -4.75 11.33 21.91
N VAL A 28 -4.05 11.07 20.80
CA VAL A 28 -4.61 11.03 19.44
C VAL A 28 -4.01 9.84 18.69
N TYR A 29 -4.84 9.10 17.96
CA TYR A 29 -4.40 7.97 17.14
C TYR A 29 -5.21 7.83 15.86
N GLY A 30 -4.57 7.31 14.81
CA GLY A 30 -5.21 7.02 13.53
C GLY A 30 -5.74 5.59 13.48
N THR A 31 -6.94 5.41 12.94
CA THR A 31 -7.50 4.09 12.62
C THR A 31 -6.82 3.50 11.39
N PRO A 32 -7.03 2.21 11.05
CA PRO A 32 -6.48 1.63 9.82
C PRO A 32 -6.80 2.47 8.57
N SER A 33 -7.99 3.07 8.50
CA SER A 33 -8.39 3.99 7.43
C SER A 33 -7.47 5.20 7.29
N TYR A 34 -7.02 5.80 8.39
CA TYR A 34 -6.06 6.90 8.38
C TYR A 34 -4.71 6.48 7.78
N TRP A 35 -4.23 5.29 8.13
CA TRP A 35 -2.96 4.78 7.62
C TRP A 35 -3.04 4.42 6.13
N VAL A 36 -4.17 3.87 5.67
CA VAL A 36 -4.40 3.68 4.22
C VAL A 36 -4.38 5.02 3.49
N GLN A 37 -5.07 6.05 3.99
CA GLN A 37 -5.04 7.39 3.39
C GLN A 37 -3.60 7.96 3.35
N THR A 38 -2.82 7.72 4.40
CA THR A 38 -1.41 8.15 4.47
C THR A 38 -0.57 7.47 3.39
N LEU A 39 -0.73 6.15 3.19
CA LEU A 39 -0.01 5.40 2.15
C LEU A 39 -0.36 5.84 0.73
N PHE A 40 -1.61 6.25 0.48
CA PHE A 40 -1.99 6.83 -0.81
C PHE A 40 -1.45 8.24 -1.00
N LYS A 41 -1.42 9.06 0.06
CA LYS A 41 -0.89 10.42 0.04
C LYS A 41 0.59 10.48 -0.33
N GLU A 42 1.40 9.51 0.11
CA GLU A 42 2.85 9.53 -0.13
C GLU A 42 3.25 9.51 -1.61
N SER A 43 2.47 8.82 -2.44
CA SER A 43 2.71 8.70 -3.88
C SER A 43 1.80 9.62 -4.68
N ASN A 44 1.58 10.86 -4.21
CA ASN A 44 0.78 11.86 -4.94
C ASN A 44 1.54 12.34 -6.20
N GLY A 45 0.82 12.60 -7.29
CA GLY A 45 1.41 12.95 -8.58
C GLY A 45 1.97 11.76 -9.37
N ALA A 46 1.72 10.53 -8.92
CA ALA A 46 2.15 9.32 -9.61
C ALA A 46 1.42 9.09 -10.94
N THR A 47 2.08 8.39 -11.87
CA THR A 47 1.48 7.92 -13.12
C THR A 47 0.97 6.49 -12.94
N PHE A 48 -0.27 6.25 -13.34
CA PHE A 48 -0.83 4.90 -13.37
C PHE A 48 -0.18 4.09 -14.49
N LEU A 49 0.17 2.84 -14.20
CA LEU A 49 0.74 1.91 -15.18
C LEU A 49 -0.26 0.80 -15.45
N GLU A 50 -0.46 0.48 -16.73
CA GLU A 50 -1.29 -0.65 -17.11
C GLU A 50 -0.67 -1.94 -16.59
N SER A 51 -1.47 -2.71 -15.85
CA SER A 51 -1.06 -3.98 -15.26
C SER A 51 -2.21 -4.96 -15.31
N GLN A 52 -1.91 -6.24 -15.52
CA GLN A 52 -2.89 -7.31 -15.44
C GLN A 52 -2.81 -7.96 -14.07
N PHE A 53 -3.96 -8.06 -13.39
CA PHE A 53 -4.10 -8.76 -12.13
C PHE A 53 -5.02 -9.96 -12.32
N GLN A 54 -4.52 -11.16 -12.01
CA GLN A 54 -5.27 -12.41 -12.11
C GLN A 54 -5.34 -13.05 -10.72
N THR A 55 -6.55 -13.37 -10.28
CA THR A 55 -6.81 -14.00 -8.99
C THR A 55 -7.94 -15.01 -9.12
N LEU A 56 -7.93 -16.04 -8.27
CA LEU A 56 -9.02 -17.00 -8.17
C LEU A 56 -10.29 -16.36 -7.57
N ASN A 57 -10.14 -15.28 -6.81
CA ASN A 57 -11.23 -14.60 -6.11
C ASN A 57 -11.21 -13.08 -6.43
N PRO A 58 -11.81 -12.64 -7.54
CA PRO A 58 -11.73 -11.24 -8.01
C PRO A 58 -12.39 -10.24 -7.06
N ASN A 59 -13.33 -10.67 -6.22
CA ASN A 59 -13.99 -9.79 -5.25
C ASN A 59 -13.21 -9.63 -3.94
N LEU A 60 -12.16 -10.43 -3.72
CA LEU A 60 -11.43 -10.47 -2.45
C LEU A 60 -9.99 -9.99 -2.55
N ALA A 61 -9.51 -9.68 -3.75
CA ALA A 61 -8.18 -9.13 -3.93
C ALA A 61 -8.15 -8.18 -5.11
N ASP A 62 -7.38 -7.11 -4.99
CA ASP A 62 -7.10 -6.21 -6.09
C ASP A 62 -5.68 -5.64 -5.97
N ALA A 63 -5.07 -5.29 -7.10
CA ALA A 63 -3.73 -4.76 -7.16
C ALA A 63 -3.59 -3.68 -8.23
N SER A 64 -2.81 -2.65 -7.94
CA SER A 64 -2.49 -1.58 -8.87
C SER A 64 -1.00 -1.26 -8.86
N VAL A 65 -0.51 -0.80 -10.01
CA VAL A 65 0.89 -0.41 -10.19
C VAL A 65 0.95 1.06 -10.61
N ILE A 66 1.82 1.82 -9.97
CA ILE A 66 2.09 3.22 -10.30
C ILE A 66 3.59 3.46 -10.40
N SER A 67 4.01 4.37 -11.29
CA SER A 67 5.33 4.98 -11.20
C SER A 67 5.24 6.29 -10.44
N TRP A 68 6.12 6.50 -9.47
CA TRP A 68 6.11 7.71 -8.67
C TRP A 68 7.53 8.20 -8.38
N GLU A 69 7.69 9.50 -8.34
CA GLU A 69 8.94 10.16 -8.00
C GLU A 69 8.97 10.40 -6.49
N ASN A 70 10.00 9.90 -5.80
CA ASN A 70 10.17 10.19 -4.39
C ASN A 70 10.89 11.54 -4.20
N PRO A 71 10.20 12.59 -3.72
CA PRO A 71 10.81 13.91 -3.58
C PRO A 71 11.90 13.93 -2.50
N ARG A 72 11.91 12.98 -1.57
CA ARG A 72 12.90 12.89 -0.49
C ARG A 72 14.19 12.17 -0.89
N ASN A 73 14.21 11.48 -2.04
CA ASN A 73 15.35 10.65 -2.45
C ASN A 73 15.85 10.99 -3.85
N ASN A 74 16.38 12.20 -4.01
CA ASN A 74 16.99 12.71 -5.25
C ASN A 74 16.13 12.51 -6.51
N LYS A 75 14.80 12.60 -6.41
CA LYS A 75 13.89 12.45 -7.55
C LYS A 75 13.98 11.10 -8.26
N LYS A 76 14.37 10.06 -7.53
CA LYS A 76 14.36 8.69 -8.07
C LYS A 76 12.92 8.26 -8.34
N ILE A 77 12.73 7.58 -9.47
CA ILE A 77 11.46 7.01 -9.89
C ILE A 77 11.38 5.58 -9.36
N TYR A 78 10.30 5.27 -8.66
CA TYR A 78 9.99 3.96 -8.12
C TYR A 78 8.76 3.39 -8.80
N LEU A 79 8.72 2.07 -8.93
CA LEU A 79 7.49 1.34 -9.21
C LEU A 79 6.85 0.95 -7.88
N ARG A 80 5.68 1.50 -7.57
CA ARG A 80 4.93 1.15 -6.36
C ARG A 80 3.77 0.25 -6.71
N ILE A 81 3.72 -0.90 -6.05
CA ILE A 81 2.61 -1.84 -6.16
C ILE A 81 1.79 -1.73 -4.88
N LYS A 82 0.48 -1.57 -5.04
CA LYS A 82 -0.50 -1.49 -3.94
C LYS A 82 -1.45 -2.67 -4.08
N VAL A 83 -1.58 -3.46 -3.03
CA VAL A 83 -2.43 -4.66 -3.00
C VAL A 83 -3.40 -4.56 -1.83
N ALA A 84 -4.69 -4.73 -2.12
CA ALA A 84 -5.72 -4.98 -1.13
C ALA A 84 -6.04 -6.46 -1.10
N ASN A 85 -5.84 -7.12 0.05
CA ASN A 85 -6.34 -8.47 0.31
C ASN A 85 -7.50 -8.37 1.29
N LEU A 86 -8.72 -8.51 0.77
CA LEU A 86 -9.96 -8.53 1.56
C LEU A 86 -10.37 -9.95 1.97
N GLY A 87 -9.60 -10.97 1.57
CA GLY A 87 -9.83 -12.35 1.96
C GLY A 87 -9.36 -12.63 3.39
N GLU A 88 -9.96 -13.66 3.99
CA GLU A 88 -9.57 -14.19 5.31
C GLU A 88 -8.36 -15.14 5.23
N THR A 89 -7.81 -15.35 4.04
CA THR A 89 -6.62 -16.18 3.81
C THR A 89 -5.47 -15.35 3.25
N GLN A 90 -4.25 -15.85 3.49
CA GLN A 90 -3.05 -15.28 2.91
C GLN A 90 -3.07 -15.38 1.38
N LEU A 91 -2.68 -14.31 0.70
CA LEU A 91 -2.56 -14.28 -0.75
C LEU A 91 -1.08 -14.32 -1.16
N ASN A 92 -0.75 -15.30 -2.00
CA ASN A 92 0.58 -15.46 -2.58
C ASN A 92 0.57 -14.88 -3.99
N LEU A 93 1.27 -13.76 -4.19
CA LEU A 93 1.34 -13.04 -5.45
C LEU A 93 2.63 -13.38 -6.17
N ASN A 94 2.52 -13.70 -7.47
CA ASN A 94 3.67 -13.77 -8.36
C ASN A 94 3.66 -12.57 -9.30
N ILE A 95 4.71 -11.77 -9.25
CA ILE A 95 4.81 -10.50 -9.95
C ILE A 95 5.89 -10.66 -11.02
N SER A 96 5.54 -10.37 -12.27
CA SER A 96 6.47 -10.35 -13.40
C SER A 96 6.54 -8.96 -14.01
N LEU A 97 7.75 -8.44 -14.17
CA LEU A 97 8.01 -7.15 -14.82
C LEU A 97 8.55 -7.39 -16.23
N ASN A 98 7.83 -6.87 -17.24
CA ASN A 98 8.26 -6.93 -18.64
C ASN A 98 8.66 -5.53 -19.12
N GLY A 99 9.76 -5.41 -19.86
CA GLY A 99 10.18 -4.15 -20.48
C GLY A 99 10.99 -3.20 -19.58
N PHE A 100 11.30 -3.58 -18.34
CA PHE A 100 12.22 -2.83 -17.47
C PHE A 100 13.62 -3.44 -17.54
N VAL A 101 14.59 -2.69 -18.05
CA VAL A 101 16.02 -3.08 -18.06
C VAL A 101 16.61 -2.73 -16.70
N SER A 102 17.02 -3.75 -15.95
CA SER A 102 17.50 -3.66 -14.58
C SER A 102 18.72 -2.73 -14.44
N SER A 103 18.62 -1.72 -13.58
CA SER A 103 19.78 -1.26 -12.80
C SER A 103 19.37 -1.31 -11.33
N ASP A 104 19.90 -2.32 -10.62
CA ASP A 104 19.75 -2.54 -9.17
C ASP A 104 18.33 -2.67 -8.61
N ILE A 105 17.72 -3.83 -8.88
CA ILE A 105 16.44 -4.26 -8.28
C ILE A 105 16.64 -4.74 -6.81
N THR A 106 17.86 -4.84 -6.31
CA THR A 106 18.22 -5.45 -4.99
C THR A 106 17.80 -4.65 -3.74
N LYS A 107 17.04 -3.55 -3.86
CA LYS A 107 16.75 -2.62 -2.75
C LYS A 107 15.28 -2.20 -2.65
N SER A 108 14.37 -3.16 -2.72
CA SER A 108 12.94 -2.93 -2.52
C SER A 108 12.54 -2.74 -1.05
N THR A 109 11.55 -1.87 -0.81
CA THR A 109 11.01 -1.60 0.53
C THR A 109 9.52 -1.94 0.58
N LYS A 110 9.09 -2.74 1.57
CA LYS A 110 7.69 -3.13 1.81
C LYS A 110 7.14 -2.38 3.02
N THR A 111 5.98 -1.75 2.85
CA THR A 111 5.19 -1.14 3.92
C THR A 111 3.81 -1.80 3.97
N VAL A 112 3.56 -2.62 4.99
CA VAL A 112 2.28 -3.33 5.19
C VAL A 112 1.53 -2.67 6.33
N VAL A 113 0.23 -2.44 6.20
CA VAL A 113 -0.62 -1.91 7.30
C VAL A 113 -0.86 -2.97 8.39
N THR A 114 -0.39 -4.20 8.19
CA THR A 114 -0.36 -5.31 9.15
C THR A 114 1.04 -5.93 9.17
N GLN A 115 1.88 -5.45 10.11
CA GLN A 115 3.24 -5.94 10.42
C GLN A 115 4.31 -5.79 9.31
N THR A 116 5.43 -5.16 9.66
CA THR A 116 6.57 -4.91 8.79
C THR A 116 7.46 -6.14 8.63
N SER A 117 7.79 -6.50 7.39
CA SER A 117 8.99 -7.28 7.07
C SER A 117 9.50 -6.82 5.70
N PRO A 118 10.80 -6.53 5.56
CA PRO A 118 11.39 -6.19 4.28
C PRO A 118 11.33 -7.39 3.33
N LEU A 119 11.13 -7.13 2.05
CA LEU A 119 11.25 -8.15 1.01
C LEU A 119 12.74 -8.40 0.73
N GLU A 120 13.13 -9.67 0.67
CA GLU A 120 14.42 -10.08 0.10
C GLU A 120 14.30 -10.17 -1.43
N ASN A 121 15.20 -9.47 -2.12
CA ASN A 121 15.57 -9.63 -3.53
C ASN A 121 14.44 -9.77 -4.58
N PRO A 122 13.94 -8.67 -5.15
CA PRO A 122 13.22 -8.74 -6.42
C PRO A 122 14.20 -8.94 -7.58
N GLY A 123 14.04 -10.03 -8.34
CA GLY A 123 14.49 -10.11 -9.73
C GLY A 123 13.37 -9.71 -10.69
N ASN A 124 13.44 -10.15 -11.96
CA ASN A 124 12.33 -9.95 -12.93
C ASN A 124 11.02 -10.67 -12.52
N LYS A 125 11.13 -11.63 -11.60
CA LYS A 125 10.00 -12.31 -10.95
C LYS A 125 10.15 -12.20 -9.44
N MET A 126 9.04 -11.95 -8.76
CA MET A 126 9.01 -11.82 -7.31
C MET A 126 7.76 -12.50 -6.75
N ASN A 127 7.94 -13.25 -5.66
CA ASN A 127 6.84 -13.76 -4.86
C ASN A 127 6.61 -12.86 -3.66
N VAL A 128 5.41 -12.33 -3.51
CA VAL A 128 5.01 -11.50 -2.37
C VAL A 128 3.87 -12.16 -1.64
N VAL A 129 4.05 -12.30 -0.32
CA VAL A 129 3.00 -12.75 0.59
C VAL A 129 2.27 -11.54 1.16
N THR A 130 0.95 -11.49 1.00
CA THR A 130 0.09 -10.51 1.68
C THR A 130 -0.78 -11.21 2.74
N PRO A 131 -0.77 -10.71 4.00
CA PRO A 131 -1.61 -11.26 5.07
C PRO A 131 -3.11 -11.18 4.75
N PRO A 132 -3.98 -11.96 5.43
CA PRO A 132 -5.43 -11.78 5.33
C PRO A 132 -5.86 -10.39 5.81
N LEU A 133 -6.97 -9.88 5.27
CA LEU A 133 -7.57 -8.58 5.61
C LEU A 133 -6.54 -7.44 5.71
N SER A 134 -5.72 -7.29 4.67
CA SER A 134 -4.57 -6.38 4.67
C SER A 134 -4.52 -5.43 3.49
N PHE A 135 -3.88 -4.30 3.72
CA PHE A 135 -3.42 -3.41 2.67
C PHE A 135 -1.89 -3.37 2.66
N THR A 136 -1.30 -3.76 1.54
CA THR A 136 0.14 -3.91 1.36
C THR A 136 0.65 -2.98 0.27
N VAL A 137 1.70 -2.22 0.56
CA VAL A 137 2.40 -1.36 -0.40
C VAL A 137 3.86 -1.76 -0.44
N PHE A 138 4.47 -1.78 -1.62
CA PHE A 138 5.91 -1.96 -1.73
C PHE A 138 6.45 -1.27 -2.97
N ASP A 139 7.69 -0.80 -2.84
CA ASP A 139 8.43 -0.11 -3.88
C ASP A 139 9.48 -1.05 -4.49
N LEU A 140 9.52 -1.06 -5.82
CA LEU A 140 10.53 -1.71 -6.64
C LEU A 140 11.41 -0.65 -7.33
N LEU A 141 12.65 -1.04 -7.65
CA LEU A 141 13.67 -0.23 -8.37
C LEU A 141 14.17 1.00 -7.57
N LYS A 142 15.32 0.88 -6.88
CA LYS A 142 15.91 1.98 -6.09
C LYS A 142 17.20 2.52 -6.67
#